data_AF-A0A820Q5H4-F1
#
_entry.id   AF-A0A820Q5H4-F1
#
_cell.length_a   1.000
_cell.length_b   1.000
_cell.length_c   1.000
_cell.angle_alpha   90.00
_cell.angle_beta   90.00
_cell.angle_gamma   90.00
#
_symmetry.space_group_name_H-M   'P 1'
#
loop_
_entity.id
_entity.type
_entity.pdbx_description
1 polymer ?
#
loop_
_entity_poly.entity_id
_entity_poly.type
_entity_poly.pdbx_seq_one_letter_code
_entity_poly.pdbx_strand_id
1 'polypeptide(L)'
;THNPFWSRYSRNLWLIVGIIASVLTCALITEVPFMQHQFKTERVPILYVLPAFGFGLLMFIMDELRKLYIRRNPGCWLEHIAW
;
A
#
# COMPACT_ATOMS: atom_id res chain seq x y z
N THR A 1 2.34 7.93 18.73
CA THR A 1 1.56 7.27 17.65
C THR A 1 1.57 8.15 16.41
N HIS A 2 2.24 7.69 15.35
CA HIS A 2 2.52 8.45 14.14
C HIS A 2 1.24 8.75 13.34
N ASN A 3 0.97 10.04 13.07
CA ASN A 3 -0.18 10.49 12.29
C ASN A 3 0.27 10.82 10.86
N PRO A 4 -0.13 10.03 9.84
CA PRO A 4 0.47 10.15 8.50
C PRO A 4 0.13 11.48 7.80
N PHE A 5 -1.02 12.09 8.10
CA PHE A 5 -1.46 13.32 7.44
C PHE A 5 -0.94 14.62 8.08
N TRP A 6 -0.67 14.61 9.39
CA TRP A 6 -0.38 15.85 10.15
C TRP A 6 0.98 15.84 10.87
N SER A 7 1.71 14.72 10.88
CA SER A 7 3.02 14.65 11.52
C SER A 7 4.14 15.06 10.56
N ARG A 8 4.89 16.11 10.89
CA ARG A 8 6.11 16.50 10.17
C ARG A 8 7.18 15.40 10.14
N TYR A 9 7.12 14.43 11.05
CA TYR A 9 8.08 13.33 11.16
C TYR A 9 7.88 12.19 10.13
N SER A 10 6.78 12.19 9.36
CA SER A 10 6.45 11.09 8.43
C SER A 10 7.08 11.19 7.03
N ARG A 11 7.86 12.23 6.72
CA ARG A 11 8.34 12.44 5.35
C ARG A 11 9.60 11.61 5.07
N ASN A 12 9.42 10.30 4.90
CA ASN A 12 10.47 9.48 4.28
C ASN A 12 10.30 9.53 2.75
N LEU A 13 11.12 10.35 2.09
CA LEU A 13 11.13 10.49 0.63
C LEU A 13 11.50 9.18 -0.08
N TRP A 14 12.31 8.31 0.57
CA TRP A 14 12.67 7.01 0.03
C TRP A 14 11.47 6.07 -0.10
N LEU A 15 10.42 6.23 0.72
CA LEU A 15 9.20 5.43 0.57
C LEU A 15 8.51 5.71 -0.76
N ILE A 16 8.44 6.99 -1.17
CA ILE A 16 7.83 7.37 -2.45
C ILE A 16 8.64 6.80 -3.61
N VAL A 17 9.97 6.87 -3.52
CA VAL A 17 10.87 6.26 -4.52
C VAL A 17 10.65 4.75 -4.61
N GLY A 18 10.52 4.06 -3.48
CA GLY A 18 10.24 2.62 -3.44
C GLY A 18 8.88 2.26 -4.06
N ILE A 19 7.83 3.05 -3.79
CA ILE A 19 6.51 2.85 -4.41
C ILE A 19 6.61 3.02 -5.93
N ILE A 20 7.26 4.08 -6.42
CA ILE A 20 7.43 4.32 -7.85
C ILE A 20 8.24 3.19 -8.50
N ALA A 21 9.35 2.78 -7.88
CA ALA A 21 10.17 1.68 -8.36
C ALA A 21 9.37 0.37 -8.46
N SER A 22 8.52 0.07 -7.47
CA SER A 22 7.67 -1.13 -7.48
C SER A 22 6.68 -1.14 -8.65
N VAL A 23 6.05 0.00 -8.94
CA VAL A 23 5.11 0.16 -10.05
C VAL A 23 5.85 0.05 -11.39
N LEU A 24 7.02 0.67 -11.51
CA LEU A 24 7.86 0.57 -12.70
C LEU A 24 8.33 -0.86 -12.97
N THR A 25 8.77 -1.59 -11.94
CA THR A 25 9.15 -3.00 -12.07
C THR A 25 7.97 -3.86 -12.51
N CYS A 26 6.77 -3.62 -11.96
CA CYS A 26 5.54 -4.30 -12.40
C CYS A 26 5.25 -4.04 -13.88
N ALA A 27 5.32 -2.78 -14.33
CA ALA A 27 5.13 -2.41 -15.73
C ALA A 27 6.19 -3.02 -16.64
N LEU A 28 7.47 -3.02 -16.23
CA LEU A 28 8.56 -3.61 -17.01
C LEU A 28 8.38 -5.11 -17.22
N ILE A 29 7.98 -5.85 -16.18
CA ILE A 29 7.78 -7.31 -16.28
C ILE A 29 6.57 -7.65 -17.17
N THR A 30 5.53 -6.80 -17.16
CA THR A 30 4.28 -7.06 -17.87
C THR A 30 4.27 -6.54 -19.31
N GLU A 31 5.11 -5.56 -19.67
CA GLU A 31 5.13 -4.94 -21.00
C GLU A 31 6.30 -5.39 -21.89
N VAL A 32 7.42 -5.84 -21.29
CA VAL A 32 8.63 -6.20 -22.04
C VAL A 32 8.55 -7.66 -22.52
N PRO A 33 8.59 -7.93 -23.84
CA PRO A 33 8.37 -9.27 -24.39
C PRO A 33 9.44 -10.28 -23.97
N PHE A 34 10.68 -9.83 -23.75
CA PHE A 34 11.75 -10.67 -23.20
C PHE A 34 11.42 -11.18 -21.79
N MET A 35 10.87 -10.31 -20.93
CA MET A 35 10.49 -10.66 -19.57
C MET A 35 9.25 -11.55 -19.56
N GLN A 36 8.27 -11.26 -20.43
CA GLN A 36 7.06 -12.08 -20.58
C GLN A 36 7.37 -13.54 -20.94
N HIS A 37 8.29 -13.76 -21.88
CA HIS A 37 8.69 -15.11 -22.28
C HIS A 37 9.35 -15.87 -21.13
N GLN A 38 10.18 -15.20 -20.33
CA GLN A 38 10.93 -15.84 -19.26
C GLN A 38 10.11 -16.09 -17.99
N PHE A 39 9.27 -15.13 -17.60
CA PHE A 39 8.41 -15.22 -16.42
C PHE A 39 7.04 -15.83 -16.72
N LYS A 40 6.74 -16.14 -17.98
CA LYS A 40 5.44 -16.63 -18.45
C LYS A 40 4.29 -15.69 -18.03
N THR A 41 4.53 -14.38 -18.11
CA THR A 41 3.54 -13.34 -17.81
C THR A 41 2.88 -12.85 -19.10
N GLU A 42 1.60 -12.50 -19.02
CA GLU A 42 0.86 -11.89 -20.13
C GLU A 42 0.67 -10.38 -19.91
N ARG A 43 0.27 -9.66 -20.97
CA ARG A 43 -0.17 -8.26 -20.84
C ARG A 43 -1.40 -8.19 -19.95
N VAL A 44 -1.29 -7.45 -18.86
CA VAL A 44 -2.40 -7.24 -17.92
C VAL A 44 -3.14 -5.96 -18.30
N PRO A 45 -4.40 -6.01 -18.77
CA PRO A 45 -5.16 -4.79 -18.99
C PRO A 45 -5.50 -4.10 -17.66
N ILE A 46 -5.61 -2.77 -17.71
CA ILE A 46 -5.77 -1.91 -16.52
C ILE A 46 -6.93 -2.33 -15.61
N LEU A 47 -7.99 -2.93 -16.17
CA LEU A 47 -9.16 -3.39 -15.41
C LEU A 47 -8.79 -4.40 -14.31
N TYR A 48 -7.77 -5.23 -14.50
CA TYR A 48 -7.35 -6.22 -13.50
C TYR A 48 -6.47 -5.62 -12.39
N VAL A 49 -5.95 -4.40 -12.59
CA VAL A 49 -5.21 -3.65 -11.56
C VAL A 49 -6.17 -2.97 -10.58
N LEU A 50 -7.37 -2.61 -11.04
CA LEU A 50 -8.36 -1.86 -10.28
C LEU A 50 -8.82 -2.58 -8.99
N PRO A 51 -9.08 -3.90 -8.97
CA PRO A 51 -9.40 -4.62 -7.73
C PRO A 51 -8.25 -4.54 -6.71
N ALA A 52 -7.00 -4.73 -7.15
CA ALA A 52 -5.84 -4.65 -6.27
C ALA A 52 -5.70 -3.26 -5.63
N PHE A 53 -5.93 -2.20 -6.42
CA PHE A 53 -5.99 -0.84 -5.90
C PHE A 53 -7.13 -0.64 -4.90
N GLY A 54 -8.32 -1.16 -5.19
CA GLY A 54 -9.47 -1.10 -4.28
C GLY A 54 -9.22 -1.78 -2.93
N PHE A 55 -8.64 -2.98 -2.92
CA PHE A 55 -8.27 -3.68 -1.69
C PHE A 55 -7.15 -2.95 -0.92
N GLY A 56 -6.15 -2.40 -1.63
CA GLY A 56 -5.10 -1.59 -1.00
C GLY A 56 -5.67 -0.36 -0.30
N LEU A 57 -6.62 0.33 -0.93
CA LEU A 57 -7.31 1.49 -0.34
C LEU A 57 -8.17 1.09 0.86
N LEU A 58 -8.87 -0.04 0.78
CA LEU A 58 -9.65 -0.57 1.91
C LEU A 58 -8.76 -0.89 3.10
N MET A 59 -7.63 -1.58 2.89
CA MET A 59 -6.66 -1.86 3.95
C MET A 59 -6.14 -0.58 4.58
N PHE A 60 -5.80 0.43 3.77
CA PHE A 60 -5.35 1.73 4.28
C PHE A 60 -6.40 2.40 5.17
N ILE A 61 -7.67 2.42 4.74
CA ILE A 61 -8.77 2.98 5.53
C ILE A 61 -8.94 2.22 6.85
N MET A 62 -8.95 0.89 6.80
CA MET A 62 -9.12 0.07 8.01
C MET A 62 -8.01 0.33 9.03
N ASP A 63 -6.76 0.41 8.58
CA ASP A 63 -5.63 0.64 9.48
C ASP A 63 -5.65 2.05 10.08
N GLU A 64 -5.98 3.08 9.29
CA GLU A 64 -6.09 4.45 9.80
C GLU A 64 -7.29 4.61 10.74
N LEU A 65 -8.44 3.98 10.44
CA LEU A 65 -9.62 4.02 11.30
C LEU A 65 -9.34 3.32 12.64
N ARG A 66 -8.63 2.19 12.62
CA ARG A 66 -8.16 1.50 13.83
C ARG A 66 -7.24 2.40 14.67
N LYS A 67 -6.24 3.03 14.06
CA LYS A 67 -5.33 3.97 14.75
C LYS A 67 -6.10 5.16 15.33
N LEU A 68 -7.08 5.70 14.61
CA LEU A 68 -7.91 6.80 15.06
C LEU A 68 -8.76 6.40 16.27
N TYR A 69 -9.36 5.20 16.24
CA TYR A 69 -10.17 4.69 17.33
C TYR A 69 -9.37 4.53 18.63
N ILE A 70 -8.17 3.95 18.56
CA ILE A 70 -7.27 3.80 19.71
C ILE A 70 -6.86 5.17 20.28
N ARG A 71 -6.62 6.18 19.44
CA ARG A 71 -6.31 7.55 19.91
C ARG A 71 -7.48 8.22 20.63
N ARG A 72 -8.71 7.89 20.26
CA ARG A 72 -9.90 8.49 20.85
C ARG A 72 -10.29 7.82 22.17
N ASN A 73 -10.10 6.50 22.28
CA ASN A 73 -10.45 5.69 23.44
C ASN A 73 -9.23 4.90 23.96
N PRO A 74 -8.31 5.54 24.71
CA PRO A 74 -7.18 4.86 25.35
C PRO A 74 -7.68 3.88 26.43
N GLY A 75 -7.09 2.69 26.50
CA GLY A 75 -7.45 1.60 27.42
C GLY A 75 -8.49 0.61 26.89
N CYS A 76 -8.87 0.70 25.62
CA CYS A 76 -9.81 -0.24 25.00
C CYS A 76 -9.18 -1.64 24.79
N TRP A 77 -10.00 -2.69 24.76
CA TRP A 77 -9.59 -4.03 24.33
C TRP A 77 -8.87 -4.05 22.98
N LEU A 78 -9.26 -3.16 22.06
CA LEU A 78 -8.62 -3.01 20.75
C LEU A 78 -7.13 -2.60 20.85
N GLU A 79 -6.75 -1.87 21.90
CA GLU A 79 -5.37 -1.47 22.15
C GLU A 79 -4.52 -2.68 22.58
N HIS A 80 -5.10 -3.58 23.37
CA HIS A 80 -4.44 -4.78 23.89
C HIS A 80 -4.24 -5.86 22.81
N ILE A 81 -5.07 -5.88 21.77
CA ILE A 81 -4.94 -6.80 20.63
C ILE A 81 -3.98 -6.22 19.57
N ALA A 82 -3.79 -4.90 19.56
CA ALA A 82 -3.01 -4.20 18.55
C ALA A 82 -1.51 -4.15 18.83
N TRP A 83 -1.07 -4.63 19.99
CA TRP A 83 0.31 -4.71 20.48
C TRP A 83 0.66 -6.15 20.83
#